data_AF-A0A2G6R3D3-F1
#
_entry.id   AF-A0A2G6R3D3-F1
#
_cell.length_a   1.000
_cell.length_b   1.000
_cell.length_c   1.000
_cell.angle_alpha   90.00
_cell.angle_beta   90.00
_cell.angle_gamma   90.00
#
_symmetry.space_group_name_H-M   'P 1'
#
loop_
_entity.id
_entity.type
_entity.pdbx_description
1 polymer ?
#
loop_
_entity_poly.entity_id
_entity_poly.type
_entity_poly.pdbx_seq_one_letter_code
_entity_poly.pdbx_strand_id
1 'polypeptide(L)'
;FGPIATISSTYVFMFILFAAFLLKSGAGDFIVDVSSAVAGKYTGGTGHVAVFSSALMGTISGSAVANTVSTGSITIPMMKKAGFKGTFAAAVEAAASTGGQIMPPIMGAGAFIMAQMTHIPFVTIITVSILPAILYFASIAFYIHIHAKEHNIKGENNNVEIFPILREGFHFIIPLSTLIGLLIYGFTPTYSAGIAIVTIVFASYLTKTKRMGVKEILEALALGSQNMVVTGVLLVAVGIIVGIINISGVGITFSQLIMEWSGNSLLIAIILIAVASLVLGMGLPVTASYVVLSVLSAPALVGLMLSPEMAALVNAGIEMPEVAMYLLSAHLIIFWLSQDSNLTPPVCLAAFAAAAIAKTPPMQTGLVSWKVGKGMYIIPLLFAFTPLITGSWIEKIEVFGFALFGIMSFSIVMEGFWDKKMLVLERIVFAVAAILLLIPDSLFNIESYLGIINATHLIGIGIFIVSMILHKKLFKEQKEFGEVDMRDV
;
A
#
# COMPACT_ATOMS: atom_id res chain seq x y z
N PHE A 1 -14.69 6.76 -26.04
CA PHE A 1 -14.59 5.30 -25.84
C PHE A 1 -15.28 4.93 -24.53
N GLY A 2 -16.42 4.24 -24.62
CA GLY A 2 -17.51 4.27 -23.63
C GLY A 2 -17.26 3.68 -22.23
N PRO A 3 -16.60 2.51 -22.07
CA PRO A 3 -16.54 1.84 -20.77
C PRO A 3 -15.82 2.64 -19.68
N ILE A 4 -14.63 3.17 -19.95
CA ILE A 4 -13.85 3.95 -18.97
C ILE A 4 -14.54 5.27 -18.61
N ALA A 5 -15.15 5.96 -19.60
CA ALA A 5 -15.94 7.15 -19.36
C ALA A 5 -17.20 6.86 -18.52
N THR A 6 -17.82 5.69 -18.72
CA THR A 6 -18.95 5.22 -17.92
C THR A 6 -18.51 4.96 -16.49
N ILE A 7 -17.40 4.24 -16.26
CA ILE A 7 -16.86 3.98 -14.93
C ILE A 7 -16.54 5.29 -14.19
N SER A 8 -15.93 6.23 -14.91
CA SER A 8 -15.58 7.56 -14.42
C SER A 8 -16.80 8.33 -13.92
N SER A 9 -17.85 8.42 -14.74
CA SER A 9 -19.07 9.19 -14.44
C SER A 9 -20.02 8.52 -13.45
N THR A 10 -19.93 7.20 -13.25
CA THR A 10 -20.84 6.43 -12.38
C THR A 10 -20.22 6.07 -11.04
N TYR A 11 -19.15 5.27 -11.05
CA TYR A 11 -18.53 4.75 -9.83
C TYR A 11 -17.55 5.76 -9.26
N VAL A 12 -16.56 6.19 -10.06
CA VAL A 12 -15.46 7.04 -9.57
C VAL A 12 -15.98 8.38 -9.03
N PHE A 13 -16.94 8.99 -9.72
CA PHE A 13 -17.55 10.24 -9.28
C PHE A 13 -18.17 10.15 -7.90
N MET A 14 -18.99 9.13 -7.63
CA MET A 14 -19.69 9.01 -6.35
C MET A 14 -18.72 8.80 -5.18
N PHE A 15 -17.60 8.11 -5.40
CA PHE A 15 -16.59 7.91 -4.36
C PHE A 15 -15.73 9.16 -4.13
N ILE A 16 -15.36 9.89 -5.18
CA ILE A 16 -14.70 11.20 -5.04
C ILE A 16 -15.61 12.18 -4.30
N LEU A 17 -16.91 12.15 -4.59
CA LEU A 17 -17.90 12.97 -3.90
C LEU A 17 -18.04 12.57 -2.43
N PHE A 18 -18.17 11.27 -2.15
CA PHE A 18 -18.17 10.73 -0.78
C PHE A 18 -16.94 11.18 0.01
N ALA A 19 -15.75 11.07 -0.59
CA ALA A 19 -14.50 11.52 0.02
C ALA A 19 -14.52 13.02 0.34
N ALA A 20 -15.01 13.86 -0.58
CA ALA A 20 -15.12 15.29 -0.35
C ALA A 20 -16.07 15.64 0.80
N PHE A 21 -17.22 14.95 0.92
CA PHE A 21 -18.13 15.09 2.06
C PHE A 21 -17.47 14.67 3.37
N LEU A 22 -16.77 13.54 3.37
CA LEU A 22 -16.13 13.01 4.57
C LEU A 22 -15.00 13.95 5.05
N LEU A 23 -14.19 14.46 4.12
CA LEU A 23 -13.17 15.46 4.43
C LEU A 23 -13.78 16.76 4.98
N LYS A 24 -14.83 17.29 4.33
CA LYS A 24 -15.52 18.51 4.78
C LYS A 24 -16.23 18.35 6.13
N SER A 25 -16.65 17.13 6.48
CA SER A 25 -17.21 16.84 7.80
C SER A 25 -16.18 16.90 8.95
N GLY A 26 -14.87 16.97 8.63
CA GLY A 26 -13.80 17.04 9.63
C GLY A 26 -13.20 15.68 10.00
N ALA A 27 -13.46 14.63 9.21
CA ALA A 27 -12.93 13.30 9.45
C ALA A 27 -11.39 13.25 9.43
N GLY A 28 -10.74 14.19 8.73
CA GLY A 28 -9.29 14.24 8.64
C GLY A 28 -8.59 14.51 9.97
N ASP A 29 -9.06 15.52 10.71
CA ASP A 29 -8.55 15.83 12.04
C ASP A 29 -8.72 14.63 12.98
N PHE A 30 -9.91 14.04 12.98
CA PHE A 30 -10.23 12.86 13.78
C PHE A 30 -9.31 11.66 13.49
N ILE A 31 -9.01 11.40 12.21
CA ILE A 31 -8.10 10.31 11.82
C ILE A 31 -6.70 10.53 12.40
N VAL A 32 -6.19 11.77 12.38
CA VAL A 32 -4.88 12.10 12.94
C VAL A 32 -4.90 11.96 14.47
N ASP A 33 -5.97 12.39 15.14
CA ASP A 33 -6.10 12.29 16.60
C ASP A 33 -6.17 10.85 17.07
N VAL A 34 -6.98 10.01 16.41
CA VAL A 34 -7.04 8.56 16.69
C VAL A 34 -5.68 7.91 16.45
N SER A 35 -5.01 8.26 15.34
CA SER A 35 -3.68 7.73 15.02
C SER A 35 -2.67 8.11 16.11
N SER A 36 -2.74 9.34 16.62
CA SER A 36 -1.92 9.87 17.72
C SER A 36 -2.13 9.09 19.01
N ALA A 37 -3.39 8.81 19.37
CA ALA A 37 -3.72 8.03 20.57
C ALA A 37 -3.27 6.56 20.48
N VAL A 38 -3.36 5.94 19.30
CA VAL A 38 -2.98 4.54 19.10
C VAL A 38 -1.46 4.39 19.07
N ALA A 39 -0.77 5.27 18.35
CA ALA A 39 0.62 5.04 17.94
C ALA A 39 1.65 5.94 18.63
N GLY A 40 1.25 7.08 19.21
CA GLY A 40 2.16 8.11 19.74
C GLY A 40 3.08 7.63 20.87
N LYS A 41 2.64 6.64 21.65
CA LYS A 41 3.38 6.08 22.80
C LYS A 41 4.56 5.15 22.42
N TYR A 42 4.59 4.63 21.19
CA TYR A 42 5.65 3.71 20.77
C TYR A 42 6.93 4.46 20.40
N THR A 43 8.07 3.76 20.40
CA THR A 43 9.34 4.32 19.89
C THR A 43 9.18 4.76 18.44
N GLY A 44 9.55 5.99 18.11
CA GLY A 44 9.22 6.59 16.82
C GLY A 44 7.71 6.82 16.61
N GLY A 45 6.96 7.04 17.69
CA GLY A 45 5.50 7.11 17.69
C GLY A 45 4.94 8.08 16.66
N THR A 46 5.48 9.29 16.56
CA THR A 46 5.04 10.29 15.55
C THR A 46 5.19 9.82 14.11
N GLY A 47 6.15 8.94 13.82
CA GLY A 47 6.27 8.30 12.51
C GLY A 47 5.18 7.26 12.28
N HIS A 48 4.85 6.46 13.30
CA HIS A 48 3.73 5.53 13.22
C HIS A 48 2.38 6.26 13.10
N VAL A 49 2.22 7.42 13.75
CA VAL A 49 1.06 8.30 13.57
C VAL A 49 0.91 8.71 12.10
N ALA A 50 2.02 9.09 11.44
CA ALA A 50 2.02 9.37 10.01
C ALA A 50 1.55 8.15 9.19
N VAL A 51 2.10 6.95 9.47
CA VAL A 51 1.69 5.70 8.82
C VAL A 51 0.20 5.42 8.96
N PHE A 52 -0.33 5.42 10.18
CA PHE A 52 -1.74 5.12 10.44
C PHE A 52 -2.69 6.18 9.86
N SER A 53 -2.37 7.46 10.04
CA SER A 53 -3.21 8.54 9.55
C SER A 53 -3.24 8.59 8.03
N SER A 54 -2.09 8.44 7.36
CA SER A 54 -2.01 8.43 5.90
C SER A 54 -2.57 7.15 5.30
N ALA A 55 -2.51 6.01 6.00
CA ALA A 55 -3.21 4.80 5.60
C ALA A 55 -4.72 5.03 5.52
N LEU A 56 -5.32 5.51 6.61
CA LEU A 56 -6.76 5.77 6.72
C LEU A 56 -7.21 6.89 5.77
N MET A 57 -6.49 8.02 5.76
CA MET A 57 -6.78 9.15 4.89
C MET A 57 -6.63 8.78 3.40
N GLY A 58 -5.66 7.94 3.07
CA GLY A 58 -5.44 7.51 1.70
C GLY A 58 -6.56 6.67 1.13
N THR A 59 -7.23 5.87 1.97
CA THR A 59 -8.44 5.14 1.55
C THR A 59 -9.54 6.12 1.09
N ILE A 60 -9.59 7.31 1.68
CA ILE A 60 -10.61 8.32 1.40
C ILE A 60 -10.18 9.17 0.19
N SER A 61 -8.97 9.74 0.24
CA SER A 61 -8.51 10.71 -0.77
C SER A 61 -8.23 10.10 -2.14
N GLY A 62 -7.87 8.82 -2.21
CA GLY A 62 -7.60 8.11 -3.46
C GLY A 62 -6.46 8.71 -4.30
N SER A 63 -5.58 9.50 -3.68
CA SER A 63 -4.45 10.18 -4.34
C SER A 63 -3.29 10.33 -3.36
N ALA A 64 -2.13 9.74 -3.69
CA ALA A 64 -0.92 9.84 -2.86
C ALA A 64 -0.50 11.29 -2.62
N VAL A 65 -0.57 12.14 -3.66
CA VAL A 65 -0.15 13.54 -3.58
C VAL A 65 -1.12 14.35 -2.71
N ALA A 66 -2.43 14.18 -2.91
CA ALA A 66 -3.43 14.86 -2.08
C ALA A 66 -3.34 14.42 -0.62
N ASN A 67 -3.14 13.12 -0.39
CA ASN A 67 -2.91 12.56 0.94
C ASN A 67 -1.69 13.21 1.59
N THR A 68 -0.54 13.19 0.91
CA THR A 68 0.72 13.81 1.37
C THR A 68 0.55 15.28 1.73
N VAL A 69 -0.20 16.04 0.93
CA VAL A 69 -0.45 17.46 1.22
C VAL A 69 -1.37 17.64 2.43
N SER A 70 -2.38 16.78 2.59
CA SER A 70 -3.31 16.83 3.71
C SER A 70 -2.67 16.38 5.03
N THR A 71 -2.36 15.08 5.19
CA THR A 71 -1.78 14.51 6.41
C THR A 71 -0.38 15.04 6.67
N GLY A 72 0.44 15.16 5.62
CA GLY A 72 1.81 15.64 5.71
C GLY A 72 1.95 17.06 6.24
N SER A 73 0.94 17.92 6.04
CA SER A 73 0.94 19.26 6.63
C SER A 73 0.99 19.26 8.17
N ILE A 74 0.53 18.17 8.79
CA ILE A 74 0.49 17.98 10.24
C ILE A 74 1.60 17.01 10.70
N THR A 75 1.70 15.85 10.06
CA THR A 75 2.59 14.75 10.48
C THR A 75 4.07 15.06 10.24
N ILE A 76 4.42 15.76 9.16
CA ILE A 76 5.83 16.11 8.87
C ILE A 76 6.39 17.07 9.94
N PRO A 77 5.72 18.21 10.27
CA PRO A 77 6.16 19.04 11.38
C PRO A 77 6.22 18.30 12.72
N MET A 78 5.25 17.42 12.99
CA MET A 78 5.21 16.61 14.22
C MET A 78 6.44 15.70 14.32
N MET A 79 6.77 14.93 13.26
CA MET A 79 7.96 14.09 13.21
C MET A 79 9.26 14.91 13.37
N LYS A 80 9.35 16.08 12.73
CA LYS A 80 10.53 16.95 12.87
C LYS A 80 10.71 17.44 14.31
N LYS A 81 9.63 17.80 15.01
CA LYS A 81 9.66 18.19 16.42
C LYS A 81 10.11 17.05 17.33
N ALA A 82 9.74 15.81 17.02
CA ALA A 82 10.17 14.62 17.74
C ALA A 82 11.65 14.24 17.50
N GLY A 83 12.32 14.84 16.52
CA GLY A 83 13.75 14.64 16.24
C GLY A 83 14.07 13.91 14.95
N PHE A 84 13.08 13.54 14.13
CA PHE A 84 13.33 12.97 12.81
C PHE A 84 13.95 14.02 11.87
N LYS A 85 14.91 13.59 11.04
CA LYS A 85 15.43 14.44 9.95
C LYS A 85 14.29 14.80 8.99
N GLY A 86 14.25 16.04 8.53
CA GLY A 86 13.18 16.52 7.63
C GLY A 86 13.03 15.67 6.36
N THR A 87 14.14 15.17 5.81
CA THR A 87 14.13 14.31 4.62
C THR A 87 13.50 12.95 4.91
N PHE A 88 13.77 12.37 6.08
CA PHE A 88 13.17 11.11 6.50
C PHE A 88 11.68 11.27 6.83
N ALA A 89 11.32 12.34 7.54
CA ALA A 89 9.92 12.66 7.83
C ALA A 89 9.08 12.80 6.54
N ALA A 90 9.59 13.54 5.55
CA ALA A 90 8.94 13.66 4.25
C ALA A 90 8.86 12.33 3.49
N ALA A 91 9.92 11.52 3.53
CA ALA A 91 9.97 10.22 2.88
C ALA A 91 8.98 9.22 3.48
N VAL A 92 8.87 9.16 4.81
CA VAL A 92 7.89 8.32 5.52
C VAL A 92 6.48 8.73 5.14
N GLU A 93 6.20 10.02 5.15
CA GLU A 93 4.87 10.54 4.80
C GLU A 93 4.50 10.21 3.35
N ALA A 94 5.43 10.40 2.40
CA ALA A 94 5.20 10.07 0.99
C ALA A 94 4.98 8.58 0.77
N ALA A 95 5.77 7.71 1.42
CA ALA A 95 5.61 6.26 1.38
C ALA A 95 4.25 5.83 1.96
N ALA A 96 3.91 6.28 3.16
CA ALA A 96 2.63 5.97 3.80
C ALA A 96 1.44 6.47 2.98
N SER A 97 1.55 7.69 2.43
CA SER A 97 0.52 8.29 1.58
C SER A 97 0.30 7.51 0.29
N THR A 98 1.37 6.96 -0.30
CA THR A 98 1.30 6.12 -1.48
C THR A 98 0.64 4.77 -1.17
N GLY A 99 0.99 4.16 -0.03
CA GLY A 99 0.30 2.97 0.49
C GLY A 99 -1.18 3.17 0.77
N GLY A 100 -1.60 4.40 1.05
CA GLY A 100 -2.99 4.71 1.31
C GLY A 100 -3.93 4.39 0.14
N GLN A 101 -3.44 4.42 -1.11
CA GLN A 101 -4.24 4.09 -2.29
C GLN A 101 -4.53 2.61 -2.47
N ILE A 102 -3.69 1.75 -1.89
CA ILE A 102 -3.78 0.29 -1.93
C ILE A 102 -4.45 -0.28 -0.67
N MET A 103 -4.79 0.56 0.31
CA MET A 103 -5.41 0.17 1.57
C MET A 103 -6.95 0.04 1.45
N PRO A 104 -7.53 -1.13 1.78
CA PRO A 104 -8.96 -1.28 2.01
C PRO A 104 -9.47 -0.35 3.12
N PRO A 105 -10.75 0.07 3.12
CA PRO A 105 -11.89 -0.59 2.47
C PRO A 105 -12.38 0.07 1.17
N ILE A 106 -11.96 1.30 0.90
CA ILE A 106 -12.38 2.02 -0.31
C ILE A 106 -11.41 1.71 -1.44
N MET A 107 -10.09 1.78 -1.15
CA MET A 107 -9.01 1.74 -2.15
C MET A 107 -9.21 2.84 -3.22
N GLY A 108 -8.15 3.35 -3.84
CA GLY A 108 -8.32 4.40 -4.86
C GLY A 108 -9.31 4.00 -5.97
N ALA A 109 -9.72 4.96 -6.81
CA ALA A 109 -10.62 4.73 -7.94
C ALA A 109 -10.21 3.54 -8.86
N GLY A 110 -8.92 3.19 -8.87
CA GLY A 110 -8.39 2.03 -9.58
C GLY A 110 -8.99 0.68 -9.15
N ALA A 111 -9.43 0.48 -7.90
CA ALA A 111 -10.04 -0.78 -7.47
C ALA A 111 -11.41 -1.02 -8.14
N PHE A 112 -12.19 0.04 -8.37
CA PHE A 112 -13.47 -0.06 -9.12
C PHE A 112 -13.23 -0.36 -10.60
N ILE A 113 -12.22 0.28 -11.19
CA ILE A 113 -11.83 0.00 -12.56
C ILE A 113 -11.36 -1.45 -12.66
N MET A 114 -10.57 -1.94 -11.70
CA MET A 114 -10.15 -3.33 -11.64
C MET A 114 -11.34 -4.28 -11.59
N ALA A 115 -12.28 -4.07 -10.65
CA ALA A 115 -13.50 -4.87 -10.55
C ALA A 115 -14.26 -4.93 -11.89
N GLN A 116 -14.35 -3.81 -12.60
CA GLN A 116 -15.04 -3.74 -13.88
C GLN A 116 -14.25 -4.42 -15.02
N MET A 117 -12.93 -4.31 -15.04
CA MET A 117 -12.07 -4.90 -16.08
C MET A 117 -11.91 -6.41 -15.91
N THR A 118 -11.79 -6.89 -14.68
CA THR A 118 -11.61 -8.31 -14.38
C THR A 118 -12.93 -9.05 -14.18
N HIS A 119 -14.05 -8.30 -14.06
CA HIS A 119 -15.36 -8.82 -13.66
C HIS A 119 -15.36 -9.51 -12.28
N ILE A 120 -14.37 -9.20 -11.44
CA ILE A 120 -14.26 -9.74 -10.08
C ILE A 120 -15.01 -8.81 -9.12
N PRO A 121 -15.87 -9.32 -8.22
CA PRO A 121 -16.59 -8.49 -7.27
C PRO A 121 -15.65 -7.62 -6.43
N PHE A 122 -15.99 -6.34 -6.27
CA PHE A 122 -15.19 -5.38 -5.49
C PHE A 122 -14.90 -5.88 -4.07
N VAL A 123 -15.89 -6.50 -3.41
CA VAL A 123 -15.74 -7.08 -2.07
C VAL A 123 -14.62 -8.14 -2.03
N THR A 124 -14.49 -8.94 -3.09
CA THR A 124 -13.40 -9.92 -3.21
C THR A 124 -12.06 -9.22 -3.29
N ILE A 125 -11.94 -8.18 -4.13
CA ILE A 125 -10.70 -7.41 -4.34
C ILE A 125 -10.25 -6.77 -3.02
N ILE A 126 -11.14 -6.08 -2.31
CA ILE A 126 -10.77 -5.44 -1.04
C ILE A 126 -10.39 -6.50 0.01
N THR A 127 -11.09 -7.63 0.06
CA THR A 127 -10.87 -8.69 1.06
C THR A 127 -9.48 -9.31 0.90
N VAL A 128 -9.08 -9.67 -0.33
CA VAL A 128 -7.73 -10.21 -0.57
C VAL A 128 -6.64 -9.17 -0.41
N SER A 129 -6.96 -7.88 -0.55
CA SER A 129 -5.99 -6.77 -0.44
C SER A 129 -5.67 -6.37 1.01
N ILE A 130 -6.40 -6.89 2.01
CA ILE A 130 -6.16 -6.57 3.44
C ILE A 130 -4.77 -7.03 3.88
N LEU A 131 -4.44 -8.32 3.69
CA LEU A 131 -3.16 -8.88 4.14
C LEU A 131 -1.96 -8.19 3.44
N PRO A 132 -1.96 -7.99 2.11
CA PRO A 132 -0.92 -7.24 1.43
C PRO A 132 -0.77 -5.80 1.92
N ALA A 133 -1.87 -5.09 2.14
CA ALA A 133 -1.82 -3.72 2.63
C ALA A 133 -1.17 -3.68 4.02
N ILE A 134 -1.54 -4.59 4.93
CA ILE A 134 -0.91 -4.70 6.25
C ILE A 134 0.60 -4.97 6.12
N LEU A 135 1.03 -5.87 5.23
CA LEU A 135 2.46 -6.12 4.99
C LEU A 135 3.20 -4.86 4.53
N TYR A 136 2.59 -4.03 3.68
CA TYR A 136 3.18 -2.78 3.21
C TYR A 136 3.39 -1.78 4.34
N PHE A 137 2.34 -1.53 5.14
CA PHE A 137 2.46 -0.60 6.27
C PHE A 137 3.33 -1.16 7.39
N ALA A 138 3.36 -2.48 7.59
CA ALA A 138 4.30 -3.13 8.49
C ALA A 138 5.76 -2.91 8.04
N SER A 139 6.04 -3.00 6.73
CA SER A 139 7.36 -2.66 6.17
C SER A 139 7.77 -1.24 6.57
N ILE A 140 6.90 -0.25 6.38
CA ILE A 140 7.20 1.14 6.72
C ILE A 140 7.37 1.30 8.24
N ALA A 141 6.50 0.68 9.04
CA ALA A 141 6.58 0.70 10.50
C ALA A 141 7.91 0.12 11.02
N PHE A 142 8.38 -0.99 10.46
CA PHE A 142 9.68 -1.56 10.82
C PHE A 142 10.83 -0.60 10.50
N TYR A 143 10.80 0.06 9.33
CA TYR A 143 11.80 1.08 8.98
C TYR A 143 11.79 2.25 9.98
N ILE A 144 10.62 2.76 10.34
CA ILE A 144 10.49 3.85 11.33
C ILE A 144 11.03 3.43 12.68
N HIS A 145 10.65 2.24 13.15
CA HIS A 145 11.09 1.72 14.45
C HIS A 145 12.60 1.55 14.51
N ILE A 146 13.22 0.98 13.48
CA ILE A 146 14.68 0.82 13.41
C ILE A 146 15.36 2.18 13.38
N HIS A 147 14.90 3.08 12.51
CA HIS A 147 15.47 4.42 12.38
C HIS A 147 15.36 5.24 13.67
N ALA A 148 14.20 5.14 14.35
CA ALA A 148 13.95 5.78 15.62
C ALA A 148 14.86 5.24 16.72
N LYS A 149 15.09 3.92 16.77
CA LYS A 149 16.05 3.34 17.72
C LYS A 149 17.48 3.80 17.45
N GLU A 150 17.92 3.80 16.20
CA GLU A 150 19.27 4.24 15.83
C GLU A 150 19.52 5.70 16.26
N HIS A 151 18.51 6.56 16.13
CA HIS A 151 18.60 7.99 16.46
C HIS A 151 18.05 8.34 17.85
N ASN A 152 17.76 7.36 18.71
CA ASN A 152 17.22 7.53 20.07
C ASN A 152 15.93 8.37 20.15
N ILE A 153 15.06 8.31 19.13
CA ILE A 153 13.77 8.99 19.08
C ILE A 153 12.74 8.18 19.88
N LYS A 154 12.39 8.69 21.07
CA LYS A 154 11.42 8.05 21.98
C LYS A 154 9.99 8.45 21.65
N GLY A 155 9.04 7.62 22.09
CA GLY A 155 7.62 7.95 22.03
C GLY A 155 7.28 9.12 22.94
N GLU A 156 6.18 9.80 22.63
CA GLU A 156 5.67 10.86 23.50
C GLU A 156 5.07 10.22 24.76
N ASN A 157 5.36 10.81 25.93
CA ASN A 157 4.86 10.34 27.22
C ASN A 157 3.41 10.82 27.50
N ASN A 158 2.70 11.25 26.46
CA ASN A 158 1.31 11.68 26.57
C ASN A 158 0.39 10.47 26.46
N ASN A 159 -0.26 10.11 27.56
CA ASN A 159 -1.42 9.22 27.58
C ASN A 159 -2.61 9.97 26.99
N VAL A 160 -2.64 10.13 25.67
CA VAL A 160 -3.85 10.59 24.98
C VAL A 160 -4.90 9.50 25.15
N GLU A 161 -5.94 9.76 25.93
CA GLU A 161 -7.04 8.81 26.11
C GLU A 161 -7.81 8.67 24.79
N ILE A 162 -7.94 7.43 24.31
CA ILE A 162 -8.60 7.14 23.03
C ILE A 162 -10.13 7.28 23.13
N PHE A 163 -10.70 7.06 24.31
CA PHE A 163 -12.15 6.98 24.49
C PHE A 163 -12.87 8.32 24.24
N PRO A 164 -12.39 9.48 24.75
CA PRO A 164 -12.95 10.78 24.40
C PRO A 164 -12.94 11.06 22.89
N ILE A 165 -11.83 10.74 22.22
CA ILE A 165 -11.66 10.95 20.77
C ILE A 165 -12.65 10.10 20.00
N LEU A 166 -12.75 8.80 20.32
CA LEU A 166 -13.71 7.90 19.67
C LEU A 166 -15.15 8.32 19.93
N ARG A 167 -15.48 8.80 21.13
CA ARG A 167 -16.81 9.29 21.45
C ARG A 167 -17.18 10.52 20.63
N GLU A 168 -16.24 11.43 20.40
CA GLU A 168 -16.47 12.63 19.60
C GLU A 168 -16.53 12.32 18.10
N GLY A 169 -15.69 11.41 17.60
CA GLY A 169 -15.62 11.08 16.17
C GLY A 169 -16.39 9.84 15.71
N PHE A 170 -17.21 9.21 16.58
CA PHE A 170 -17.99 8.02 16.20
C PHE A 170 -18.88 8.24 14.96
N HIS A 171 -19.33 9.49 14.76
CA HIS A 171 -20.14 9.91 13.63
C HIS A 171 -19.42 9.79 12.27
N PHE A 172 -18.08 9.69 12.23
CA PHE A 172 -17.31 9.40 11.01
C PHE A 172 -17.23 7.90 10.68
N ILE A 173 -17.43 7.03 11.68
CA ILE A 173 -17.41 5.56 11.49
C ILE A 173 -18.73 5.08 10.88
N ILE A 174 -19.86 5.73 11.19
CA ILE A 174 -21.20 5.34 10.69
C ILE A 174 -21.26 5.34 9.15
N PRO A 175 -20.83 6.38 8.42
CA PRO A 175 -20.93 6.40 6.98
C PRO A 175 -20.02 5.39 6.31
N LEU A 176 -18.81 5.17 6.85
CA LEU A 176 -17.88 4.16 6.35
C LEU A 176 -18.44 2.74 6.55
N SER A 177 -19.00 2.47 7.73
CA SER A 177 -19.64 1.18 8.04
C SER A 177 -20.87 0.95 7.16
N THR A 178 -21.65 2.00 6.88
CA THR A 178 -22.80 1.95 5.98
C THR A 178 -22.38 1.62 4.55
N LEU A 179 -21.33 2.29 4.05
CA LEU A 179 -20.76 2.04 2.73
C LEU A 179 -20.33 0.58 2.57
N ILE A 180 -19.53 0.06 3.51
CA ILE A 180 -19.01 -1.31 3.48
C ILE A 180 -20.15 -2.32 3.66
N GLY A 181 -21.08 -2.08 4.59
CA GLY A 181 -22.20 -2.96 4.85
C GLY A 181 -23.12 -3.13 3.63
N LEU A 182 -23.40 -2.05 2.91
CA LEU A 182 -24.20 -2.10 1.68
C LEU A 182 -23.47 -2.87 0.56
N LEU A 183 -22.16 -2.69 0.42
CA LEU A 183 -21.36 -3.45 -0.54
C LEU A 183 -21.35 -4.95 -0.22
N ILE A 184 -21.22 -5.32 1.07
CA ILE A 184 -21.30 -6.73 1.51
C ILE A 184 -22.69 -7.31 1.26
N TYR A 185 -23.75 -6.51 1.43
CA TYR A 185 -25.12 -6.93 1.12
C TYR A 185 -25.39 -7.05 -0.40
N GLY A 186 -24.45 -6.63 -1.25
CA GLY A 186 -24.54 -6.76 -2.71
C GLY A 186 -25.14 -5.55 -3.42
N PHE A 187 -25.28 -4.41 -2.74
CA PHE A 187 -25.64 -3.16 -3.43
C PHE A 187 -24.52 -2.69 -4.37
N THR A 188 -24.90 -1.95 -5.40
CA THR A 188 -23.92 -1.37 -6.33
C THR A 188 -23.04 -0.33 -5.62
N PRO A 189 -21.78 -0.13 -6.06
CA PRO A 189 -20.91 0.86 -5.46
C PRO A 189 -21.48 2.30 -5.51
N THR A 190 -22.11 2.68 -6.61
CA THR A 190 -22.76 3.98 -6.79
C THR A 190 -23.87 4.21 -5.77
N TYR A 191 -24.73 3.21 -5.55
CA TYR A 191 -25.83 3.31 -4.59
C TYR A 191 -25.31 3.36 -3.14
N SER A 192 -24.31 2.51 -2.84
CA SER A 192 -23.66 2.46 -1.53
C SER A 192 -23.00 3.80 -1.18
N ALA A 193 -22.27 4.41 -2.12
CA ALA A 193 -21.68 5.74 -1.94
C ALA A 193 -22.72 6.85 -1.79
N GLY A 194 -23.83 6.80 -2.55
CA GLY A 194 -24.93 7.75 -2.42
C GLY A 194 -25.58 7.73 -1.03
N ILE A 195 -25.91 6.55 -0.52
CA ILE A 195 -26.45 6.40 0.84
C ILE A 195 -25.40 6.83 1.88
N ALA A 196 -24.13 6.49 1.67
CA ALA A 196 -23.06 6.88 2.59
C ALA A 196 -22.90 8.40 2.66
N ILE A 197 -23.00 9.14 1.54
CA ILE A 197 -22.99 10.61 1.53
C ILE A 197 -24.14 11.18 2.37
N VAL A 198 -25.36 10.68 2.16
CA VAL A 198 -26.53 11.08 2.95
C VAL A 198 -26.31 10.77 4.43
N THR A 199 -25.71 9.62 4.72
CA THR A 199 -25.36 9.20 6.08
C THR A 199 -24.31 10.13 6.70
N ILE A 200 -23.31 10.64 5.96
CA ILE A 200 -22.37 11.65 6.46
C ILE A 200 -23.13 12.88 6.95
N VAL A 201 -24.05 13.40 6.13
CA VAL A 201 -24.81 14.60 6.46
C VAL A 201 -25.61 14.38 7.74
N PHE A 202 -26.39 13.29 7.83
CA PHE A 202 -27.18 13.00 9.04
C PHE A 202 -26.32 12.69 10.27
N ALA A 203 -25.25 11.93 10.11
CA ALA A 203 -24.34 11.61 11.22
C ALA A 203 -23.65 12.86 11.77
N SER A 204 -23.37 13.86 10.94
CA SER A 204 -22.79 15.14 11.39
C SER A 204 -23.65 15.87 12.44
N TYR A 205 -24.98 15.65 12.45
CA TYR A 205 -25.89 16.25 13.44
C TYR A 205 -25.83 15.59 14.82
N LEU A 206 -25.26 14.38 14.92
CA LEU A 206 -25.06 13.68 16.20
C LEU A 206 -24.01 14.38 17.08
N THR A 207 -23.19 15.24 16.47
CA THR A 207 -22.16 16.01 17.15
C THR A 207 -22.56 17.50 17.22
N LYS A 208 -22.15 18.21 18.27
CA LYS A 208 -22.44 19.65 18.42
C LYS A 208 -21.44 20.54 17.70
N THR A 209 -20.21 20.07 17.49
CA THR A 209 -19.05 20.85 17.03
C THR A 209 -18.79 20.77 15.52
N LYS A 210 -19.24 19.71 14.83
CA LYS A 210 -18.89 19.43 13.41
C LYS A 210 -20.12 19.22 12.50
N ARG A 211 -21.21 19.96 12.76
CA ARG A 211 -22.46 19.84 11.98
C ARG A 211 -22.27 20.37 10.56
N MET A 212 -22.71 19.62 9.56
CA MET A 212 -22.75 20.10 8.17
C MET A 212 -24.01 20.92 7.92
N GLY A 213 -23.86 22.23 7.82
CA GLY A 213 -24.90 23.13 7.33
C GLY A 213 -24.99 23.11 5.81
N VAL A 214 -25.94 23.88 5.27
CA VAL A 214 -26.15 24.01 3.82
C VAL A 214 -24.88 24.49 3.12
N LYS A 215 -24.12 25.40 3.75
CA LYS A 215 -22.87 25.93 3.19
C LYS A 215 -21.82 24.83 3.05
N GLU A 216 -21.59 24.05 4.10
CA GLU A 216 -20.60 22.95 4.10
C GLU A 216 -20.99 21.86 3.10
N ILE A 217 -22.28 21.57 2.94
CA ILE A 217 -22.80 20.64 1.94
C ILE A 217 -22.52 21.16 0.52
N LEU A 218 -22.81 22.43 0.25
CA LEU A 218 -22.54 23.04 -1.06
C LEU A 218 -21.03 23.10 -1.36
N GLU A 219 -20.20 23.39 -0.36
CA GLU A 219 -18.75 23.34 -0.49
C GLU A 219 -18.23 21.93 -0.74
N ALA A 220 -18.81 20.91 -0.10
CA ALA A 220 -18.46 19.50 -0.35
C ALA A 220 -18.85 19.06 -1.77
N LEU A 221 -20.04 19.45 -2.24
CA LEU A 221 -20.48 19.24 -3.62
C LEU A 221 -19.54 19.91 -4.63
N ALA A 222 -19.16 21.16 -4.37
CA ALA A 222 -18.22 21.89 -5.20
C ALA A 222 -16.84 21.22 -5.23
N LEU A 223 -16.29 20.85 -4.06
CA LEU A 223 -14.99 20.19 -3.93
C LEU A 223 -14.98 18.83 -4.66
N GLY A 224 -16.00 18.01 -4.44
CA GLY A 224 -16.13 16.71 -5.12
C GLY A 224 -16.23 16.85 -6.64
N SER A 225 -17.00 17.85 -7.11
CA SER A 225 -17.14 18.13 -8.53
C SER A 225 -15.83 18.62 -9.16
N GLN A 226 -15.09 19.52 -8.51
CA GLN A 226 -13.80 20.01 -8.99
C GLN A 226 -12.76 18.88 -9.09
N ASN A 227 -12.65 18.05 -8.04
CA ASN A 227 -11.77 16.88 -8.04
C ASN A 227 -12.15 15.86 -9.12
N MET A 228 -13.45 15.72 -9.39
CA MET A 228 -13.94 14.86 -10.46
C MET A 228 -13.60 15.39 -11.84
N VAL A 229 -13.71 16.70 -12.11
CA VAL A 229 -13.44 17.26 -13.44
C VAL A 229 -12.02 16.89 -13.90
N VAL A 230 -11.03 17.07 -13.02
CA VAL A 230 -9.63 16.72 -13.31
C VAL A 230 -9.49 15.21 -13.59
N THR A 231 -10.06 14.38 -12.71
CA THR A 231 -10.01 12.91 -12.87
C THR A 231 -10.75 12.43 -14.12
N GLY A 232 -11.89 13.04 -14.44
CA GLY A 232 -12.77 12.66 -15.53
C GLY A 232 -12.16 12.94 -16.89
N VAL A 233 -11.58 14.13 -17.10
CA VAL A 233 -10.87 14.48 -18.34
C VAL A 233 -9.73 13.49 -18.60
N LEU A 234 -8.96 13.15 -17.56
CA LEU A 234 -7.86 12.19 -17.65
C LEU A 234 -8.35 10.78 -18.02
N LEU A 235 -9.40 10.28 -17.37
CA LEU A 235 -9.96 8.95 -17.67
C LEU A 235 -10.57 8.88 -19.08
N VAL A 236 -11.21 9.94 -19.56
CA VAL A 236 -11.73 10.00 -20.93
C VAL A 236 -10.58 9.96 -21.94
N ALA A 237 -9.52 10.74 -21.72
CA ALA A 237 -8.34 10.74 -22.58
C ALA A 237 -7.64 9.36 -22.60
N VAL A 238 -7.46 8.75 -21.43
CA VAL A 238 -6.92 7.39 -21.31
C VAL A 238 -7.82 6.38 -22.00
N GLY A 239 -9.14 6.53 -21.93
CA GLY A 239 -10.08 5.68 -22.64
C GLY A 239 -9.93 5.72 -24.16
N ILE A 240 -9.54 6.87 -24.73
CA ILE A 240 -9.19 6.99 -26.16
C ILE A 240 -7.90 6.23 -26.44
N ILE A 241 -6.87 6.40 -25.61
CA ILE A 241 -5.58 5.70 -25.74
C ILE A 241 -5.79 4.18 -25.71
N VAL A 242 -6.52 3.67 -24.72
CA VAL A 242 -6.87 2.24 -24.61
C VAL A 242 -7.66 1.76 -25.82
N GLY A 243 -8.61 2.57 -26.31
CA GLY A 243 -9.37 2.27 -27.53
C GLY A 243 -8.46 2.07 -28.75
N ILE A 244 -7.48 2.96 -28.94
CA ILE A 244 -6.49 2.86 -30.02
C ILE A 244 -5.61 1.62 -29.83
N ILE A 245 -5.13 1.34 -28.61
CA ILE A 245 -4.31 0.16 -28.31
C ILE A 245 -5.05 -1.14 -28.64
N ASN A 246 -6.34 -1.22 -28.28
CA ASN A 246 -7.16 -2.40 -28.54
C ASN A 246 -7.45 -2.60 -30.03
N ILE A 247 -7.78 -1.53 -30.77
CA ILE A 247 -8.08 -1.63 -32.22
C ILE A 247 -6.81 -1.92 -33.02
N SER A 248 -5.68 -1.34 -32.65
CA SER A 248 -4.40 -1.54 -33.33
C SER A 248 -3.74 -2.89 -33.03
N GLY A 249 -4.19 -3.60 -31.99
CA GLY A 249 -3.55 -4.85 -31.54
C GLY A 249 -2.22 -4.66 -30.82
N VAL A 250 -1.79 -3.41 -30.58
CA VAL A 250 -0.51 -3.07 -29.94
C VAL A 250 -0.38 -3.69 -28.54
N GLY A 251 -1.49 -3.85 -27.81
CA GLY A 251 -1.48 -4.49 -26.49
C GLY A 251 -0.98 -5.94 -26.52
N ILE A 252 -1.38 -6.70 -27.55
CA ILE A 252 -0.94 -8.09 -27.74
C ILE A 252 0.54 -8.11 -28.10
N THR A 253 0.97 -7.25 -29.03
CA THR A 253 2.38 -7.15 -29.42
C THR A 253 3.27 -6.78 -28.23
N PHE A 254 2.84 -5.81 -27.39
CA PHE A 254 3.59 -5.41 -26.22
C PHE A 254 3.67 -6.53 -25.17
N SER A 255 2.57 -7.26 -24.95
CA SER A 255 2.58 -8.44 -24.10
C SER A 255 3.52 -9.54 -24.62
N GLN A 256 3.56 -9.78 -25.93
CA GLN A 256 4.50 -10.72 -26.56
C GLN A 256 5.95 -10.28 -26.41
N LEU A 257 6.25 -8.99 -26.59
CA LEU A 257 7.60 -8.45 -26.37
C LEU A 257 8.07 -8.64 -24.93
N ILE A 258 7.19 -8.43 -23.95
CA ILE A 258 7.51 -8.71 -22.54
C ILE A 258 7.85 -10.19 -22.36
N MET A 259 7.01 -11.11 -22.88
CA MET A 259 7.25 -12.54 -22.75
C MET A 259 8.57 -12.97 -23.42
N GLU A 260 8.81 -12.50 -24.64
CA GLU A 260 10.03 -12.79 -25.42
C GLU A 260 11.29 -12.25 -24.72
N TRP A 261 11.31 -10.97 -24.35
CA TRP A 261 12.46 -10.37 -23.66
C TRP A 261 12.68 -10.93 -22.25
N SER A 262 11.61 -11.39 -21.60
CA SER A 262 11.72 -12.07 -20.31
C SER A 262 12.23 -13.51 -20.41
N GLY A 263 12.30 -14.09 -21.62
CA GLY A 263 12.62 -15.51 -21.80
C GLY A 263 11.63 -16.43 -21.09
N ASN A 264 10.35 -16.05 -21.04
CA ASN A 264 9.29 -16.68 -20.24
C ASN A 264 9.56 -16.72 -18.72
N SER A 265 10.47 -15.90 -18.20
CA SER A 265 10.67 -15.75 -16.75
C SER A 265 9.70 -14.73 -16.17
N LEU A 266 8.78 -15.19 -15.31
CA LEU A 266 7.83 -14.33 -14.61
C LEU A 266 8.53 -13.21 -13.82
N LEU A 267 9.70 -13.49 -13.21
CA LEU A 267 10.46 -12.51 -12.44
C LEU A 267 10.98 -11.38 -13.36
N ILE A 268 11.57 -11.74 -14.50
CA ILE A 268 12.09 -10.76 -15.46
C ILE A 268 10.93 -9.96 -16.06
N ALA A 269 9.80 -10.60 -16.35
CA ALA A 269 8.60 -9.90 -16.83
C ALA A 269 8.09 -8.84 -15.84
N ILE A 270 8.02 -9.16 -14.54
CA ILE A 270 7.63 -8.18 -13.49
C ILE A 270 8.62 -7.01 -13.44
N ILE A 271 9.92 -7.26 -13.57
CA ILE A 271 10.94 -6.20 -13.62
C ILE A 271 10.75 -5.31 -14.85
N LEU A 272 10.53 -5.89 -16.04
CA LEU A 272 10.26 -5.14 -17.26
C LEU A 272 8.99 -4.29 -17.12
N ILE A 273 7.95 -4.83 -16.50
CA ILE A 273 6.70 -4.12 -16.23
C ILE A 273 6.93 -2.98 -15.22
N ALA A 274 7.75 -3.18 -14.18
CA ALA A 274 8.10 -2.12 -13.23
C ALA A 274 8.85 -0.96 -13.91
N VAL A 275 9.79 -1.28 -14.82
CA VAL A 275 10.47 -0.26 -15.64
C VAL A 275 9.47 0.44 -16.57
N ALA A 276 8.60 -0.30 -17.23
CA ALA A 276 7.56 0.27 -18.08
C ALA A 276 6.60 1.15 -17.28
N SER A 277 6.24 0.76 -16.05
CA SER A 277 5.36 1.55 -15.18
C SER A 277 6.00 2.85 -14.72
N LEU A 278 7.31 2.88 -14.49
CA LEU A 278 8.00 4.11 -14.16
C LEU A 278 7.96 5.12 -15.32
N VAL A 279 8.15 4.64 -16.56
CA VAL A 279 8.16 5.48 -17.77
C VAL A 279 6.74 5.91 -18.15
N LEU A 280 5.81 4.95 -18.25
CA LEU A 280 4.42 5.20 -18.67
C LEU A 280 3.61 5.90 -17.57
N GLY A 281 3.93 5.66 -16.30
CA GLY A 281 3.28 6.29 -15.15
C GLY A 281 3.79 7.69 -14.84
N MET A 282 4.79 8.20 -15.57
CA MET A 282 5.32 9.54 -15.35
C MET A 282 4.26 10.60 -15.63
N GLY A 283 3.90 11.37 -14.60
CA GLY A 283 2.94 12.48 -14.73
C GLY A 283 1.47 12.06 -14.86
N LEU A 284 1.17 10.77 -14.84
CA LEU A 284 -0.21 10.27 -14.80
C LEU A 284 -0.66 10.05 -13.35
N PRO A 285 -1.92 10.32 -13.00
CA PRO A 285 -2.50 9.78 -11.79
C PRO A 285 -2.46 8.25 -11.83
N VAL A 286 -2.37 7.65 -10.65
CA VAL A 286 -2.34 6.19 -10.46
C VAL A 286 -3.43 5.46 -11.21
N THR A 287 -4.67 5.95 -11.14
CA THR A 287 -5.81 5.34 -11.82
C THR A 287 -5.60 5.29 -13.34
N ALA A 288 -5.03 6.35 -13.92
CA ALA A 288 -4.71 6.41 -15.34
C ALA A 288 -3.54 5.50 -15.71
N SER A 289 -2.47 5.52 -14.90
CA SER A 289 -1.31 4.65 -15.08
C SER A 289 -1.70 3.17 -15.04
N TYR A 290 -2.51 2.76 -14.06
CA TYR A 290 -3.04 1.41 -13.95
C TYR A 290 -3.84 0.98 -15.18
N VAL A 291 -4.73 1.83 -15.68
CA VAL A 291 -5.54 1.51 -16.88
C VAL A 291 -4.65 1.25 -18.09
N VAL A 292 -3.64 2.09 -18.32
CA VAL A 292 -2.72 1.92 -19.46
C VAL A 292 -1.88 0.65 -19.29
N LEU A 293 -1.30 0.44 -18.11
CA LEU A 293 -0.44 -0.71 -17.85
C LEU A 293 -1.20 -2.04 -17.85
N SER A 294 -2.42 -2.07 -17.33
CA SER A 294 -3.23 -3.30 -17.30
C SER A 294 -3.56 -3.79 -18.71
N VAL A 295 -3.90 -2.89 -19.63
CA VAL A 295 -4.17 -3.24 -21.03
C VAL A 295 -2.91 -3.76 -21.74
N LEU A 296 -1.73 -3.24 -21.41
CA LEU A 296 -0.48 -3.60 -22.07
C LEU A 296 0.20 -4.84 -21.47
N SER A 297 0.08 -5.06 -20.16
CA SER A 297 0.91 -6.00 -19.41
C SER A 297 0.15 -7.11 -18.70
N ALA A 298 -1.16 -6.95 -18.43
CA ALA A 298 -1.93 -8.01 -17.77
C ALA A 298 -1.95 -9.30 -18.58
N PRO A 299 -2.12 -9.29 -19.92
CA PRO A 299 -2.10 -10.53 -20.71
C PRO A 299 -0.77 -11.28 -20.60
N ALA A 300 0.36 -10.56 -20.61
CA ALA A 300 1.69 -11.16 -20.42
C ALA A 300 1.84 -11.82 -19.04
N LEU A 301 1.44 -11.13 -17.96
CA LEU A 301 1.53 -11.69 -16.61
C LEU A 301 0.63 -12.92 -16.44
N VAL A 302 -0.62 -12.86 -16.91
CA VAL A 302 -1.54 -13.99 -16.84
C VAL A 302 -0.99 -15.17 -17.64
N GLY A 303 -0.47 -14.92 -18.85
CA GLY A 303 0.13 -15.98 -19.69
C GLY A 303 1.33 -16.67 -19.04
N LEU A 304 2.14 -15.94 -18.25
CA LEU A 304 3.29 -16.49 -17.54
C LEU A 304 2.94 -17.13 -16.19
N MET A 305 1.79 -16.78 -15.61
CA MET A 305 1.32 -17.33 -14.33
C MET A 305 0.52 -18.61 -14.48
N LEU A 306 -0.20 -18.78 -15.59
CA LEU A 306 -0.99 -19.97 -15.85
C LEU A 306 -0.09 -21.15 -16.24
N SER A 307 -0.42 -22.34 -15.72
CA SER A 307 0.20 -23.57 -16.23
C SER A 307 -0.22 -23.81 -17.69
N PRO A 308 0.59 -24.52 -18.50
CA PRO A 308 0.22 -24.82 -19.89
C PRO A 308 -1.14 -25.52 -20.02
N GLU A 309 -1.50 -26.35 -19.05
CA GLU A 309 -2.78 -27.04 -18.97
C GLU A 309 -3.94 -26.07 -18.70
N MET A 310 -3.78 -25.18 -17.72
CA MET A 310 -4.78 -24.14 -17.42
C MET A 310 -4.95 -23.19 -18.60
N ALA A 311 -3.86 -22.78 -19.25
CA ALA A 311 -3.91 -21.93 -20.42
C ALA A 311 -4.68 -22.61 -21.58
N ALA A 312 -4.48 -23.91 -21.80
CA ALA A 312 -5.23 -24.66 -22.81
C ALA A 312 -6.74 -24.73 -22.50
N LEU A 313 -7.11 -24.93 -21.23
CA LEU A 313 -8.50 -24.98 -20.77
C LEU A 313 -9.20 -23.63 -20.89
N VAL A 314 -8.51 -22.54 -20.55
CA VAL A 314 -9.00 -21.16 -20.75
C VAL A 314 -9.20 -20.87 -22.24
N ASN A 315 -8.25 -21.26 -23.09
CA ASN A 315 -8.37 -21.12 -24.55
C ASN A 315 -9.52 -21.96 -25.13
N ALA A 316 -9.90 -23.06 -24.47
CA ALA A 316 -11.05 -23.88 -24.80
C ALA A 316 -12.39 -23.30 -24.27
N GLY A 317 -12.37 -22.15 -23.60
CA GLY A 317 -13.56 -21.46 -23.09
C GLY A 317 -14.07 -22.00 -21.75
N ILE A 318 -13.27 -22.77 -21.01
CA ILE A 318 -13.65 -23.31 -19.71
C ILE A 318 -13.36 -22.28 -18.62
N GLU A 319 -14.40 -21.78 -17.97
CA GLU A 319 -14.26 -20.86 -16.84
C GLU A 319 -13.78 -21.61 -15.59
N MET A 320 -12.63 -21.18 -15.05
CA MET A 320 -12.06 -21.74 -13.83
C MET A 320 -11.96 -20.66 -12.75
N PRO A 321 -12.50 -20.89 -11.54
CA PRO A 321 -12.41 -19.93 -10.44
C PRO A 321 -10.97 -19.53 -10.06
N GLU A 322 -10.04 -20.46 -10.20
CA GLU A 322 -8.61 -20.25 -9.93
C GLU A 322 -7.98 -19.25 -10.92
N VAL A 323 -8.36 -19.31 -12.20
CA VAL A 323 -7.89 -18.39 -13.24
C VAL A 323 -8.31 -16.96 -12.92
N ALA A 324 -9.50 -16.76 -12.35
CA ALA A 324 -9.93 -15.44 -11.90
C ALA A 324 -9.01 -14.88 -10.80
N MET A 325 -8.46 -15.74 -9.92
CA MET A 325 -7.50 -15.30 -8.90
C MET A 325 -6.11 -15.01 -9.47
N TYR A 326 -5.65 -15.73 -10.49
CA TYR A 326 -4.42 -15.38 -11.22
C TYR A 326 -4.56 -14.07 -11.99
N LEU A 327 -5.72 -13.85 -12.62
CA LEU A 327 -6.07 -12.58 -13.24
C LEU A 327 -6.06 -11.45 -12.19
N LEU A 328 -6.68 -11.68 -11.03
CA LEU A 328 -6.65 -10.70 -9.93
C LEU A 328 -5.22 -10.42 -9.47
N SER A 329 -4.39 -11.45 -9.31
CA SER A 329 -2.98 -11.31 -8.92
C SER A 329 -2.20 -10.45 -9.92
N ALA A 330 -2.34 -10.73 -11.23
CA ALA A 330 -1.71 -9.94 -12.28
C ALA A 330 -2.16 -8.47 -12.25
N HIS A 331 -3.46 -8.21 -12.09
CA HIS A 331 -3.98 -6.85 -11.98
C HIS A 331 -3.54 -6.15 -10.69
N LEU A 332 -3.44 -6.85 -9.55
CA LEU A 332 -2.90 -6.31 -8.31
C LEU A 332 -1.42 -5.97 -8.43
N ILE A 333 -0.60 -6.82 -9.06
CA ILE A 333 0.81 -6.51 -9.35
C ILE A 333 0.91 -5.22 -10.14
N ILE A 334 0.15 -5.09 -11.22
CA ILE A 334 0.16 -3.90 -12.06
C ILE A 334 -0.36 -2.68 -11.30
N PHE A 335 -1.40 -2.83 -10.49
CA PHE A 335 -1.94 -1.76 -9.67
C PHE A 335 -0.93 -1.26 -8.63
N TRP A 336 -0.18 -2.16 -7.99
CA TRP A 336 0.89 -1.80 -7.07
C TRP A 336 2.08 -1.16 -7.77
N LEU A 337 2.52 -1.70 -8.91
CA LEU A 337 3.61 -1.10 -9.70
C LEU A 337 3.20 0.24 -10.32
N SER A 338 1.92 0.49 -10.60
CA SER A 338 1.44 1.80 -11.06
C SER A 338 1.60 2.91 -10.01
N GLN A 339 1.83 2.55 -8.73
CA GLN A 339 2.14 3.52 -7.67
C GLN A 339 3.61 3.98 -7.69
N ASP A 340 4.48 3.24 -8.39
CA ASP A 340 5.93 3.37 -8.34
C ASP A 340 6.41 4.80 -8.62
N SER A 341 5.79 5.48 -9.59
CA SER A 341 6.14 6.85 -9.97
C SER A 341 5.90 7.90 -8.87
N ASN A 342 5.18 7.57 -7.79
CA ASN A 342 5.00 8.46 -6.64
C ASN A 342 6.21 8.47 -5.70
N LEU A 343 7.00 7.39 -5.68
CA LEU A 343 8.13 7.20 -4.76
C LEU A 343 9.48 7.22 -5.45
N THR A 344 9.54 6.81 -6.72
CA THR A 344 10.81 6.53 -7.41
C THR A 344 11.31 7.73 -8.22
N PRO A 345 12.54 8.20 -7.96
CA PRO A 345 13.19 9.18 -8.81
C PRO A 345 13.32 8.71 -10.27
N PRO A 346 13.23 9.61 -11.26
CA PRO A 346 13.23 11.07 -11.14
C PRO A 346 11.85 11.72 -10.96
N VAL A 347 10.76 10.94 -10.95
CA VAL A 347 9.38 11.47 -11.00
C VAL A 347 8.85 11.77 -9.60
N CYS A 348 8.86 10.76 -8.71
CA CYS A 348 8.47 10.77 -7.31
C CYS A 348 7.57 11.95 -6.82
N LEU A 349 6.38 12.11 -7.42
CA LEU A 349 5.52 13.29 -7.22
C LEU A 349 5.06 13.47 -5.76
N ALA A 350 4.72 12.37 -5.08
CA ALA A 350 4.35 12.41 -3.67
C ALA A 350 5.55 12.82 -2.79
N ALA A 351 6.73 12.28 -3.07
CA ALA A 351 7.96 12.67 -2.36
C ALA A 351 8.31 14.15 -2.58
N PHE A 352 8.07 14.70 -3.77
CA PHE A 352 8.29 16.13 -4.05
C PHE A 352 7.30 17.03 -3.31
N ALA A 353 6.02 16.64 -3.22
CA ALA A 353 5.04 17.33 -2.40
C ALA A 353 5.45 17.31 -0.91
N ALA A 354 5.87 16.16 -0.39
CA ALA A 354 6.35 16.03 0.98
C ALA A 354 7.61 16.88 1.23
N ALA A 355 8.55 16.90 0.28
CA ALA A 355 9.77 17.71 0.36
C ALA A 355 9.47 19.21 0.44
N ALA A 356 8.46 19.68 -0.30
CA ALA A 356 8.02 21.07 -0.24
C ALA A 356 7.49 21.44 1.16
N ILE A 357 6.73 20.55 1.81
CA ILE A 357 6.24 20.74 3.18
C ILE A 357 7.40 20.70 4.18
N ALA A 358 8.32 19.73 4.03
CA ALA A 358 9.46 19.56 4.94
C ALA A 358 10.57 20.62 4.76
N LYS A 359 10.55 21.34 3.63
CA LYS A 359 11.60 22.25 3.16
C LYS A 359 12.94 21.53 2.96
N THR A 360 12.92 20.41 2.26
CA THR A 360 14.11 19.57 1.98
C THR A 360 14.38 19.41 0.49
N PRO A 361 15.60 19.02 0.07
CA PRO A 361 15.89 18.77 -1.33
C PRO A 361 14.97 17.68 -1.91
N PRO A 362 14.20 17.95 -2.99
CA PRO A 362 13.21 17.01 -3.51
C PRO A 362 13.83 15.67 -3.94
N MET A 363 14.95 15.69 -4.66
CA MET A 363 15.60 14.47 -5.15
C MET A 363 16.12 13.56 -4.03
N GLN A 364 16.73 14.16 -2.99
CA GLN A 364 17.18 13.39 -1.82
C GLN A 364 16.00 12.79 -1.07
N THR A 365 14.90 13.54 -0.95
CA THR A 365 13.67 13.05 -0.33
C THR A 365 13.09 11.87 -1.12
N GLY A 366 13.08 11.96 -2.46
CA GLY A 366 12.68 10.86 -3.34
C GLY A 366 13.50 9.59 -3.14
N LEU A 367 14.83 9.69 -3.08
CA LEU A 367 15.69 8.52 -2.82
C LEU A 367 15.43 7.86 -1.46
N VAL A 368 15.21 8.66 -0.41
CA VAL A 368 14.86 8.13 0.91
C VAL A 368 13.45 7.53 0.91
N SER A 369 12.49 8.17 0.24
CA SER A 369 11.12 7.68 0.08
C SER A 369 11.08 6.33 -0.64
N TRP A 370 11.89 6.18 -1.69
CA TRP A 370 12.08 4.91 -2.38
C TRP A 370 12.66 3.83 -1.46
N LYS A 371 13.64 4.17 -0.61
CA LYS A 371 14.21 3.23 0.38
C LYS A 371 13.15 2.75 1.38
N VAL A 372 12.38 3.68 1.95
CA VAL A 372 11.34 3.39 2.94
C VAL A 372 10.18 2.60 2.32
N GLY A 373 9.79 2.95 1.08
CA GLY A 373 8.68 2.36 0.36
C GLY A 373 8.96 1.02 -0.33
N LYS A 374 10.13 0.39 -0.13
CA LYS A 374 10.52 -0.84 -0.85
C LYS A 374 9.57 -2.02 -0.73
N GLY A 375 8.73 -2.07 0.31
CA GLY A 375 7.65 -3.05 0.41
C GLY A 375 6.76 -3.08 -0.84
N MET A 376 6.65 -1.95 -1.57
CA MET A 376 5.89 -1.82 -2.82
C MET A 376 6.40 -2.71 -3.95
N TYR A 377 7.66 -3.17 -3.92
CA TYR A 377 8.22 -4.10 -4.92
C TYR A 377 8.27 -5.53 -4.42
N ILE A 378 8.46 -5.73 -3.12
CA ILE A 378 8.55 -7.06 -2.52
C ILE A 378 7.18 -7.75 -2.56
N ILE A 379 6.13 -7.02 -2.23
CA ILE A 379 4.79 -7.59 -2.09
C ILE A 379 4.19 -8.06 -3.44
N PRO A 380 4.37 -7.35 -4.57
CA PRO A 380 4.01 -7.87 -5.89
C PRO A 380 4.71 -9.19 -6.26
N LEU A 381 5.95 -9.42 -5.80
CA LEU A 381 6.60 -10.72 -5.98
C LEU A 381 5.91 -11.82 -5.18
N LEU A 382 5.40 -11.50 -3.97
CA LEU A 382 4.57 -12.44 -3.22
C LEU A 382 3.28 -12.77 -3.98
N PHE A 383 2.64 -11.80 -4.63
CA PHE A 383 1.44 -12.06 -5.45
C PHE A 383 1.72 -13.03 -6.59
N ALA A 384 2.89 -12.90 -7.21
CA ALA A 384 3.29 -13.67 -8.37
C ALA A 384 3.69 -15.11 -8.01
N PHE A 385 4.44 -15.29 -6.93
CA PHE A 385 5.10 -16.56 -6.61
C PHE A 385 4.45 -17.33 -5.46
N THR A 386 3.60 -16.70 -4.65
CA THR A 386 3.02 -17.34 -3.45
C THR A 386 1.50 -17.37 -3.48
N PRO A 387 0.85 -18.28 -2.72
CA PRO A 387 -0.61 -18.34 -2.61
C PRO A 387 -1.25 -17.17 -1.84
N LEU A 388 -0.54 -16.04 -1.63
CA LEU A 388 -1.05 -14.88 -0.89
C LEU A 388 -2.34 -14.30 -1.48
N ILE A 389 -2.52 -14.39 -2.80
CA ILE A 389 -3.75 -13.95 -3.48
C ILE A 389 -4.59 -15.15 -3.91
N THR A 390 -3.96 -16.17 -4.51
CA THR A 390 -4.63 -17.29 -5.18
C THR A 390 -5.04 -18.43 -4.23
N GLY A 391 -4.40 -18.56 -3.07
CA GLY A 391 -4.62 -19.66 -2.16
C GLY A 391 -5.87 -19.55 -1.29
N SER A 392 -6.09 -20.62 -0.55
CA SER A 392 -7.03 -20.71 0.56
C SER A 392 -6.64 -19.77 1.72
N TRP A 393 -7.58 -19.48 2.61
CA TRP A 393 -7.32 -18.59 3.75
C TRP A 393 -6.20 -19.07 4.67
N ILE A 394 -6.00 -20.38 4.80
CA ILE A 394 -4.93 -20.93 5.63
C ILE A 394 -3.56 -20.64 5.01
N GLU A 395 -3.40 -20.87 3.71
CA GLU A 395 -2.17 -20.57 2.95
C GLU A 395 -1.88 -19.06 2.94
N LYS A 396 -2.92 -18.24 2.79
CA LYS A 396 -2.81 -16.78 2.85
C LYS A 396 -2.27 -16.29 4.18
N ILE A 397 -2.80 -16.79 5.29
CA ILE A 397 -2.38 -16.42 6.65
C ILE A 397 -0.95 -16.92 6.93
N GLU A 398 -0.61 -18.12 6.45
CA GLU A 398 0.74 -18.65 6.57
C GLU A 398 1.76 -17.75 5.86
N VAL A 399 1.56 -17.51 4.56
CA VAL A 399 2.46 -16.64 3.78
C VAL A 399 2.54 -15.26 4.40
N PHE A 400 1.41 -14.70 4.84
CA PHE A 400 1.39 -13.43 5.55
C PHE A 400 2.25 -13.44 6.82
N GLY A 401 2.13 -14.48 7.65
CA GLY A 401 2.89 -14.62 8.89
C GLY A 401 4.40 -14.65 8.65
N PHE A 402 4.86 -15.47 7.72
CA PHE A 402 6.29 -15.56 7.38
C PHE A 402 6.80 -14.32 6.64
N ALA A 403 6.00 -13.76 5.74
CA ALA A 403 6.34 -12.52 5.03
C ALA A 403 6.53 -11.34 5.98
N LEU A 404 5.79 -11.28 7.11
CA LEU A 404 6.00 -10.25 8.13
C LEU A 404 7.42 -10.31 8.70
N PHE A 405 7.91 -11.50 9.03
CA PHE A 405 9.29 -11.71 9.50
C PHE A 405 10.32 -11.52 8.38
N GLY A 406 9.98 -11.90 7.15
CA GLY A 406 10.83 -11.68 5.97
C GLY A 406 11.05 -10.19 5.69
N ILE A 407 9.98 -9.40 5.73
CA ILE A 407 10.02 -7.94 5.58
C ILE A 407 10.77 -7.29 6.75
N MET A 408 10.55 -7.75 7.98
CA MET A 408 11.30 -7.27 9.14
C MET A 408 12.81 -7.52 8.97
N SER A 409 13.19 -8.73 8.53
CA SER A 409 14.58 -9.09 8.24
C SER A 409 15.16 -8.21 7.13
N PHE A 410 14.39 -7.96 6.07
CA PHE A 410 14.78 -7.07 4.98
C PHE A 410 15.02 -5.63 5.46
N SER A 411 14.14 -5.09 6.29
CA SER A 411 14.30 -3.76 6.91
C SER A 411 15.57 -3.68 7.78
N ILE A 412 15.86 -4.73 8.56
CA ILE A 412 17.10 -4.84 9.36
C ILE A 412 18.33 -4.79 8.46
N VAL A 413 18.34 -5.55 7.36
CA VAL A 413 19.48 -5.60 6.42
C VAL A 413 19.72 -4.24 5.77
N MET A 414 18.65 -3.54 5.40
CA MET A 414 18.70 -2.28 4.68
C MET A 414 19.10 -1.08 5.55
N GLU A 415 18.69 -1.06 6.82
CA GLU A 415 19.16 -0.07 7.79
C GLU A 415 20.52 -0.45 8.39
N GLY A 416 20.83 -1.74 8.50
CA GLY A 416 22.05 -2.23 9.14
C GLY A 416 22.06 -2.03 10.67
N PHE A 417 20.88 -1.88 11.27
CA PHE A 417 20.69 -1.59 12.68
C PHE A 417 19.47 -2.33 13.21
N TRP A 418 19.51 -2.74 14.49
CA TRP A 418 18.30 -3.17 15.21
C TRP A 418 18.30 -2.68 16.66
N ASP A 419 19.20 -3.24 17.49
CA ASP A 419 19.49 -2.73 18.84
C ASP A 419 20.90 -2.11 18.90
N LYS A 420 21.82 -2.63 18.06
CA LYS A 420 23.11 -2.04 17.76
C LYS A 420 23.38 -2.10 16.25
N LYS A 421 24.46 -1.43 15.82
CA LYS A 421 24.96 -1.57 14.44
C LYS A 421 25.31 -3.03 14.17
N MET A 422 24.79 -3.56 13.07
CA MET A 422 25.00 -4.96 12.70
C MET A 422 26.34 -5.17 12.02
N LEU A 423 26.96 -6.30 12.34
CA LEU A 423 28.13 -6.79 11.62
C LEU A 423 27.74 -7.21 10.20
N VAL A 424 28.70 -7.19 9.27
CA VAL A 424 28.47 -7.63 7.88
C VAL A 424 27.95 -9.07 7.83
N LEU A 425 28.48 -9.95 8.69
CA LEU A 425 28.02 -11.34 8.77
C LEU A 425 26.58 -11.44 9.28
N GLU A 426 26.19 -10.68 10.32
CA GLU A 426 24.81 -10.63 10.79
C GLU A 426 23.87 -10.17 9.68
N ARG A 427 24.26 -9.16 8.90
CA ARG A 427 23.48 -8.67 7.75
C ARG A 427 23.33 -9.73 6.66
N ILE A 428 24.38 -10.49 6.36
CA ILE A 428 24.28 -11.59 5.37
C ILE A 428 23.31 -12.66 5.86
N VAL A 429 23.38 -13.04 7.14
CA VAL A 429 22.47 -14.07 7.68
C VAL A 429 21.02 -13.59 7.70
N PHE A 430 20.74 -12.34 8.09
CA PHE A 430 19.40 -11.76 7.97
C PHE A 430 18.93 -11.61 6.52
N ALA A 431 19.84 -11.38 5.56
CA ALA A 431 19.50 -11.36 4.14
C ALA A 431 19.09 -12.75 3.64
N VAL A 432 19.81 -13.79 4.04
CA VAL A 432 19.44 -15.19 3.76
C VAL A 432 18.09 -15.54 4.40
N ALA A 433 17.87 -15.15 5.66
CA ALA A 433 16.58 -15.35 6.32
C ALA A 433 15.43 -14.64 5.57
N ALA A 434 15.64 -13.39 5.14
CA ALA A 434 14.64 -12.64 4.37
C ALA A 434 14.28 -13.34 3.05
N ILE A 435 15.27 -13.83 2.32
CA ILE A 435 15.06 -14.55 1.05
C ILE A 435 14.27 -15.84 1.29
N LEU A 436 14.66 -16.64 2.29
CA LEU A 436 13.99 -17.91 2.59
C LEU A 436 12.56 -17.72 3.12
N LEU A 437 12.30 -16.62 3.85
CA LEU A 437 10.97 -16.29 4.37
C LEU A 437 10.01 -15.71 3.32
N LEU A 438 10.53 -15.20 2.20
CA LEU A 438 9.73 -14.55 1.16
C LEU A 438 9.57 -15.41 -0.11
N ILE A 439 10.42 -16.42 -0.30
CA ILE A 439 10.43 -17.26 -1.50
C ILE A 439 9.89 -18.66 -1.16
N PRO A 440 8.93 -19.18 -1.95
CA PRO A 440 8.35 -20.51 -1.74
C PRO A 440 9.31 -21.65 -2.13
N ASP A 441 9.04 -22.84 -1.61
CA ASP A 441 9.81 -24.08 -1.86
C ASP A 441 9.97 -24.41 -3.35
N SER A 442 8.94 -24.10 -4.16
CA SER A 442 8.89 -24.40 -5.60
C SER A 442 10.00 -23.73 -6.40
N LEU A 443 10.54 -22.60 -5.91
CA LEU A 443 11.66 -21.91 -6.56
C LEU A 443 13.01 -22.56 -6.25
N PHE A 444 13.09 -23.32 -5.16
CA PHE A 444 14.32 -24.00 -4.68
C PHE A 444 14.31 -25.51 -4.93
N ASN A 445 13.24 -26.08 -5.51
CA ASN A 445 13.05 -27.52 -5.71
C ASN A 445 13.21 -28.33 -4.41
N ILE A 446 12.74 -27.80 -3.27
CA ILE A 446 12.76 -28.49 -1.98
C ILE A 446 11.41 -29.19 -1.78
N GLU A 447 11.42 -30.49 -1.50
CA GLU A 447 10.19 -31.21 -1.15
C GLU A 447 9.73 -30.82 0.26
N SER A 448 8.51 -30.32 0.35
CA SER A 448 7.92 -29.90 1.62
C SER A 448 7.52 -31.11 2.47
N TYR A 449 8.26 -31.39 3.54
CA TYR A 449 8.01 -32.56 4.40
C TYR A 449 6.69 -32.52 5.17
N LEU A 450 6.09 -31.34 5.36
CA LEU A 450 4.89 -31.16 6.19
C LEU A 450 3.60 -30.89 5.39
N GLY A 451 3.65 -30.80 4.06
CA GLY A 451 2.51 -30.64 3.15
C GLY A 451 1.67 -29.36 3.31
N ILE A 452 1.74 -28.70 4.47
CA ILE A 452 0.98 -27.52 4.85
C ILE A 452 1.90 -26.30 4.94
N ILE A 453 3.12 -26.43 5.50
CA ILE A 453 4.05 -25.31 5.69
C ILE A 453 5.29 -25.52 4.83
N ASN A 454 5.67 -24.49 4.06
CA ASN A 454 6.87 -24.51 3.23
C ASN A 454 8.14 -24.72 4.08
N ALA A 455 9.04 -25.60 3.62
CA ALA A 455 10.31 -25.87 4.27
C ALA A 455 11.23 -24.64 4.31
N THR A 456 11.20 -23.80 3.27
CA THR A 456 11.92 -22.52 3.22
C THR A 456 11.48 -21.58 4.34
N HIS A 457 10.18 -21.52 4.62
CA HIS A 457 9.63 -20.70 5.70
C HIS A 457 10.11 -21.17 7.08
N LEU A 458 10.12 -22.49 7.31
CA LEU A 458 10.59 -23.08 8.58
C LEU A 458 12.10 -22.88 8.80
N ILE A 459 12.90 -23.07 7.75
CA ILE A 459 14.35 -22.83 7.82
C ILE A 459 14.61 -21.34 8.02
N GLY A 460 13.91 -20.48 7.26
CA GLY A 460 14.03 -19.03 7.33
C GLY A 460 13.69 -18.48 8.72
N ILE A 461 12.61 -18.94 9.34
CA ILE A 461 12.22 -18.50 10.69
C ILE A 461 13.20 -19.02 11.75
N GLY A 462 13.73 -20.25 11.57
CA GLY A 462 14.77 -20.80 12.43
C GLY A 462 16.03 -19.94 12.41
N ILE A 463 16.52 -19.60 11.22
CA ILE A 463 17.67 -18.70 11.04
C ILE A 463 17.38 -17.34 11.67
N PHE A 464 16.20 -16.75 11.40
CA PHE A 464 15.80 -15.47 11.97
C PHE A 464 15.84 -15.48 13.50
N ILE A 465 15.22 -16.48 14.15
CA ILE A 465 15.15 -16.58 15.61
C ILE A 465 16.56 -16.74 16.19
N VAL A 466 17.38 -17.64 15.64
CA VAL A 466 18.74 -17.87 16.12
C VAL A 466 19.58 -16.60 15.98
N SER A 467 19.55 -15.95 14.83
CA SER A 467 20.26 -14.68 14.60
C SER A 467 19.81 -13.58 15.56
N MET A 468 18.50 -13.49 15.83
CA MET A 468 17.97 -12.50 16.77
C MET A 468 18.40 -12.76 18.21
N ILE A 469 18.46 -14.03 18.63
CA ILE A 469 18.95 -14.42 19.96
C ILE A 469 20.45 -14.10 20.08
N LEU A 470 21.24 -14.45 19.08
CA LEU A 470 22.68 -14.16 19.05
C LEU A 470 22.95 -12.65 19.10
N HIS A 471 22.24 -11.87 18.29
CA HIS A 471 22.36 -10.41 18.29
C HIS A 471 22.05 -9.80 19.66
N LYS A 472 20.98 -10.26 20.31
CA LYS A 472 20.61 -9.80 21.66
C LYS A 472 21.62 -10.21 22.74
N LYS A 473 22.22 -11.40 22.65
CA LYS A 473 23.30 -11.81 23.57
C LYS A 473 24.52 -10.91 23.41
N LEU A 474 24.97 -10.70 22.18
CA LEU A 474 26.10 -9.82 21.88
C LEU A 474 25.84 -8.35 22.25
N PHE A 475 24.58 -7.92 22.30
CA PHE A 475 24.22 -6.59 22.80
C PHE A 475 24.28 -6.50 24.32
N LYS A 476 23.78 -7.53 25.04
CA LYS A 476 23.85 -7.60 26.50
C LYS A 476 25.30 -7.63 27.00
N GLU A 477 26.14 -8.49 26.41
CA GLU A 477 27.56 -8.58 26.76
C GLU A 477 28.25 -7.22 26.61
N GLN A 478 28.05 -6.52 25.49
CA GLN A 478 28.64 -5.21 25.26
C GLN A 478 28.18 -4.16 26.29
N LYS A 479 26.94 -4.25 26.77
CA LYS A 479 26.41 -3.36 27.80
C LYS A 479 26.98 -3.68 29.19
N GLU A 480 27.15 -4.96 29.51
CA GLU A 480 27.77 -5.42 30.76
C GLU A 480 29.25 -5.03 30.82
N PHE A 481 30.02 -5.21 29.74
CA PHE A 481 31.42 -4.76 29.67
C PHE A 481 31.57 -3.23 29.78
N GLY A 482 30.66 -2.46 29.18
CA GLY A 482 30.68 -1.00 29.28
C GLY A 482 30.27 -0.45 30.66
N GLU A 483 29.48 -1.20 31.45
CA GLU A 483 29.15 -0.84 32.83
C GLU A 483 30.26 -1.21 33.83
N VAL A 484 31.09 -2.21 33.53
CA VAL A 484 32.25 -2.59 34.38
C VAL A 484 33.34 -1.52 34.28
N ASP A 485 33.65 -1.04 33.08
CA ASP A 485 34.69 -0.01 32.84
C ASP A 485 34.34 1.35 33.49
N MET A 486 33.07 1.65 33.75
CA MET A 486 32.64 2.86 34.47
C MET A 486 32.55 2.71 35.99
N ARG A 487 32.72 1.49 36.55
CA ARG A 487 32.80 1.28 38.00
C ARG A 487 34.23 1.26 38.53
N ASP A 488 35.20 1.09 37.62
CA ASP A 488 36.63 1.10 37.92
C ASP A 488 37.31 2.47 37.66
N VAL A 489 36.51 3.51 37.39
CA VAL A 489 36.90 4.94 37.30
C VAL A 489 36.11 5.74 38.33
#